data_AF-A0A934D4Q3-F1
#
_entry.id   AF-A0A934D4Q3-F1
#
_cell.length_a   1.000
_cell.length_b   1.000
_cell.length_c   1.000
_cell.angle_alpha   90.00
_cell.angle_beta   90.00
_cell.angle_gamma   90.00
#
_symmetry.space_group_name_H-M   'P 1'
#
loop_
_entity.id
_entity.type
_entity.pdbx_description
1 polymer ?
#
loop_
_entity_poly.entity_id
_entity_poly.type
_entity_poly.pdbx_seq_one_letter_code
_entity_poly.pdbx_strand_id
1 'polypeptide(L)'
;MSPPSIRNQSTRQSRGGTKFLSVAIATAWLASIAVGFGILLRYSAASGDAAGAPERWPLESGLQRADGICTLVLFAHPRCPCTRSSLEQLDRIAARELPLQVEVVFFVPEDQAEAWAHTDLWETAAAIPGVGVRADPGGKEAQRFGARTSGQALVYDPSGGLRLQGGLTPARGHVGDSVLEAQLVDLVRGNPVVGVAPVFGCRLLDSPDSPAVSDVRDLPIEPQ
;
A
#
# COMPACT_ATOMS: atom_id res chain seq x y z
N MET A 1 75.07 33.00 -31.60
CA MET A 1 74.66 33.69 -30.35
C MET A 1 73.17 33.40 -30.16
N SER A 2 72.85 32.88 -28.97
CA SER A 2 71.65 32.12 -28.59
C SER A 2 70.40 32.98 -28.34
N PRO A 3 69.18 32.38 -28.30
CA PRO A 3 67.91 33.09 -28.31
C PRO A 3 67.44 33.48 -26.89
N PRO A 4 66.46 34.41 -26.74
CA PRO A 4 65.85 34.69 -25.45
C PRO A 4 64.83 33.59 -25.10
N SER A 5 64.94 33.10 -23.87
CA SER A 5 64.12 32.04 -23.29
C SER A 5 62.73 32.55 -22.90
N ILE A 6 61.69 31.92 -23.44
CA ILE A 6 60.31 32.10 -22.98
C ILE A 6 60.17 31.34 -21.65
N ARG A 7 60.09 32.08 -20.54
CA ARG A 7 59.86 31.54 -19.20
C ARG A 7 58.39 31.17 -19.06
N ASN A 8 58.11 29.87 -19.17
CA ASN A 8 56.81 29.25 -18.95
C ASN A 8 56.34 29.47 -17.49
N GLN A 9 55.22 30.17 -17.30
CA GLN A 9 54.62 30.34 -15.98
C GLN A 9 53.81 29.09 -15.63
N SER A 10 54.32 28.30 -14.71
CA SER A 10 53.60 27.17 -14.14
C SER A 10 52.40 27.69 -13.34
N THR A 11 51.19 27.37 -13.80
CA THR A 11 49.97 27.50 -13.01
C THR A 11 50.12 26.65 -11.75
N ARG A 12 50.40 27.31 -10.64
CA ARG A 12 50.49 26.69 -9.31
C ARG A 12 49.08 26.31 -8.88
N GLN A 13 48.60 25.18 -9.38
CA GLN A 13 47.31 24.60 -9.01
C GLN A 13 47.31 24.34 -7.50
N SER A 14 46.41 25.01 -6.79
CA SER A 14 46.22 24.89 -5.35
C SER A 14 45.61 23.53 -5.01
N ARG A 15 46.47 22.49 -4.98
CA ARG A 15 46.14 21.09 -4.62
C ARG A 15 45.41 20.92 -3.28
N GLY A 16 45.35 21.94 -2.42
CA GLY A 16 44.62 21.93 -1.15
C GLY A 16 43.14 22.28 -1.27
N GLY A 17 42.80 23.35 -2.00
CA GLY A 17 41.42 23.85 -2.10
C GLY A 17 40.49 22.91 -2.85
N THR A 18 41.00 22.25 -3.89
CA THR A 18 40.24 21.23 -4.65
C THR A 18 39.95 19.99 -3.81
N LYS A 19 40.86 19.55 -2.93
CA LYS A 19 40.61 18.40 -2.04
C LYS A 19 39.54 18.70 -1.00
N PHE A 20 39.58 19.88 -0.36
CA PHE A 20 38.54 20.29 0.58
C PHE A 20 37.17 20.45 -0.09
N LEU A 21 37.14 21.02 -1.30
CA LEU A 21 35.90 21.14 -2.07
C LEU A 21 35.34 19.77 -2.48
N SER A 22 36.18 18.85 -2.95
CA SER A 22 35.76 17.48 -3.28
C SER A 22 35.22 16.73 -2.07
N VAL A 23 35.85 16.87 -0.89
CA VAL A 23 35.36 16.26 0.36
C VAL A 23 34.02 16.87 0.75
N ALA A 24 33.89 18.20 0.71
CA ALA A 24 32.63 18.87 1.05
C ALA A 24 31.48 18.45 0.11
N ILE A 25 31.74 18.34 -1.20
CA ILE A 25 30.76 17.87 -2.19
C ILE A 25 30.38 16.40 -1.91
N ALA A 26 31.37 15.53 -1.66
CA ALA A 26 31.11 14.13 -1.34
C ALA A 26 30.29 13.97 -0.05
N THR A 27 30.59 14.74 1.00
CA THR A 27 29.83 14.76 2.25
C THR A 27 28.41 15.28 2.02
N ALA A 28 28.22 16.36 1.26
CA ALA A 28 26.89 16.88 0.94
C ALA A 28 26.06 15.89 0.11
N TRP A 29 26.69 15.18 -0.84
CA TRP A 29 26.05 14.14 -1.64
C TRP A 29 25.64 12.93 -0.78
N LEU A 30 26.54 12.43 0.08
CA LEU A 30 26.22 11.35 1.01
C LEU A 30 25.11 11.75 2.00
N ALA A 31 25.14 12.98 2.50
CA ALA A 31 24.09 13.51 3.36
C ALA A 31 22.74 13.59 2.61
N SER A 32 22.74 14.04 1.36
CA SER A 32 21.54 14.08 0.52
C SER A 32 20.96 12.68 0.28
N ILE A 33 21.82 11.69 0.00
CA ILE A 33 21.40 10.27 -0.12
C ILE A 33 20.82 9.78 1.20
N ALA A 34 21.50 9.99 2.32
CA ALA A 34 21.04 9.54 3.64
C ALA A 34 19.68 10.17 4.00
N VAL A 35 19.48 11.45 3.71
CA VAL A 35 18.20 12.15 3.88
C VAL A 35 17.13 11.55 2.95
N GLY A 36 17.45 11.34 1.67
CA GLY A 36 16.53 10.73 0.70
C GLY A 36 16.08 9.33 1.12
N PHE A 37 17.02 8.48 1.55
CA PHE A 37 16.72 7.17 2.13
C PHE A 37 15.87 7.29 3.40
N GLY A 38 16.18 8.24 4.28
CA GLY A 38 15.38 8.50 5.48
C GLY A 38 13.93 8.88 5.16
N ILE A 39 13.70 9.70 4.14
CA ILE A 39 12.35 10.07 3.66
C ILE A 39 11.64 8.84 3.08
N LEU A 40 12.32 8.05 2.25
CA LEU A 40 11.74 6.86 1.63
C LEU A 40 11.35 5.81 2.68
N LEU A 41 12.23 5.58 3.67
CA LEU A 41 11.96 4.66 4.79
C LEU A 41 10.78 5.11 5.64
N ARG A 42 10.65 6.42 5.90
CA ARG A 42 9.49 6.98 6.61
C ARG A 42 8.21 6.81 5.80
N TYR A 43 8.27 7.04 4.49
CA TYR A 43 7.12 6.81 3.60
C TYR A 43 6.71 5.34 3.55
N SER A 44 7.66 4.40 3.47
CA SER A 44 7.35 2.96 3.45
C SER A 44 6.81 2.45 4.78
N ALA A 45 7.25 3.04 5.90
CA ALA A 45 6.81 2.68 7.25
C ALA A 45 5.54 3.44 7.70
N ALA A 46 5.12 4.48 6.99
CA ALA A 46 3.87 5.18 7.28
C ALA A 46 2.67 4.32 6.88
N SER A 47 1.91 3.90 7.89
CA SER A 47 0.61 3.26 7.68
C SER A 47 -0.38 4.22 7.02
N GLY A 48 -1.31 3.68 6.24
CA GLY A 48 -2.45 4.43 5.74
C GLY A 48 -3.42 4.83 6.86
N ASP A 49 -4.42 5.63 6.49
CA ASP A 49 -5.47 6.07 7.40
C ASP A 49 -6.20 4.82 7.97
N ALA A 50 -6.31 4.75 9.29
CA ALA A 50 -6.99 3.65 9.97
C ALA A 50 -8.47 3.64 9.61
N ALA A 51 -9.05 2.43 9.51
CA ALA A 51 -10.48 2.29 9.31
C ALA A 51 -11.27 2.80 10.51
N GLY A 52 -12.40 3.46 10.22
CA GLY A 52 -13.45 3.71 11.21
C GLY A 52 -14.47 2.56 11.17
N ALA A 53 -13.99 1.32 11.29
CA ALA A 53 -14.82 0.15 11.05
C ALA A 53 -15.93 0.01 12.10
N PRO A 54 -17.18 -0.27 11.69
CA PRO A 54 -18.26 -0.42 12.64
C PRO A 54 -18.08 -1.68 13.47
N GLU A 55 -18.34 -1.57 14.78
CA GLU A 55 -18.24 -2.68 15.74
C GLU A 55 -19.17 -3.86 15.38
N ARG A 56 -20.22 -3.58 14.61
CA ARG A 56 -21.15 -4.59 14.10
C ARG A 56 -21.23 -4.54 12.58
N TRP A 57 -21.50 -5.68 11.97
CA TRP A 57 -21.73 -5.78 10.53
C TRP A 57 -22.79 -4.77 10.06
N PRO A 58 -22.51 -3.96 9.03
CA PRO A 58 -23.46 -2.97 8.54
C PRO A 58 -24.73 -3.63 7.99
N LEU A 59 -25.89 -3.28 8.54
CA LEU A 59 -27.19 -3.81 8.07
C LEU A 59 -27.52 -3.43 6.62
N GLU A 60 -26.98 -2.30 6.16
CA GLU A 60 -27.18 -1.79 4.80
C GLU A 60 -26.22 -2.39 3.77
N SER A 61 -25.26 -3.21 4.20
CA SER A 61 -24.29 -3.84 3.30
C SER A 61 -24.98 -4.84 2.38
N GLY A 62 -24.58 -4.82 1.10
CA GLY A 62 -24.96 -5.86 0.14
C GLY A 62 -24.17 -7.17 0.32
N LEU A 63 -23.09 -7.14 1.11
CA LEU A 63 -22.27 -8.31 1.41
C LEU A 63 -23.01 -9.24 2.39
N GLN A 64 -22.91 -10.54 2.14
CA GLN A 64 -23.49 -11.58 3.00
C GLN A 64 -22.42 -12.16 3.90
N ARG A 65 -22.75 -12.32 5.19
CA ARG A 65 -21.93 -13.10 6.13
C ARG A 65 -22.36 -14.56 6.09
N ALA A 66 -21.41 -15.46 6.29
CA ALA A 66 -21.69 -16.88 6.45
C ALA A 66 -22.17 -17.15 7.86
N ASP A 67 -23.17 -18.03 7.96
CA ASP A 67 -23.65 -18.51 9.23
C ASP A 67 -22.60 -19.45 9.87
N GLY A 68 -22.33 -19.24 11.16
CA GLY A 68 -21.51 -20.13 11.98
C GLY A 68 -19.99 -20.02 11.81
N ILE A 69 -19.48 -19.25 10.84
CA ILE A 69 -18.04 -19.02 10.65
C ILE A 69 -17.70 -17.53 10.60
N CYS A 70 -16.42 -17.19 10.77
CA CYS A 70 -15.98 -15.81 10.65
C CYS A 70 -16.05 -15.35 9.18
N THR A 71 -16.19 -14.04 8.96
CA THR A 71 -16.14 -13.42 7.63
C THR A 71 -15.01 -12.39 7.58
N LEU A 72 -14.06 -12.56 6.64
CA LEU A 72 -13.02 -11.60 6.32
C LEU A 72 -13.43 -10.80 5.08
N VAL A 73 -13.47 -9.48 5.20
CA VAL A 73 -13.68 -8.56 4.08
C VAL A 73 -12.40 -7.79 3.82
N LEU A 74 -11.82 -7.95 2.62
CA LEU A 74 -10.62 -7.25 2.17
C LEU A 74 -11.02 -6.18 1.16
N PHE A 75 -10.79 -4.92 1.49
CA PHE A 75 -11.01 -3.79 0.58
C PHE A 75 -9.75 -3.49 -0.22
N ALA A 76 -9.89 -3.43 -1.54
CA ALA A 76 -8.77 -3.35 -2.47
C ALA A 76 -9.01 -2.31 -3.56
N HIS A 77 -7.94 -1.62 -3.97
CA HIS A 77 -7.95 -0.80 -5.19
C HIS A 77 -7.45 -1.65 -6.37
N PRO A 78 -8.19 -1.73 -7.49
CA PRO A 78 -7.91 -2.66 -8.59
C PRO A 78 -6.64 -2.33 -9.39
N ARG A 79 -6.11 -1.11 -9.28
CA ARG A 79 -4.87 -0.65 -9.94
C ARG A 79 -3.74 -0.30 -8.99
N CYS A 80 -3.87 -0.62 -7.70
CA CYS A 80 -2.82 -0.30 -6.73
C CYS A 80 -1.83 -1.46 -6.63
N PRO A 81 -0.51 -1.23 -6.79
CA PRO A 81 0.49 -2.31 -6.64
C PRO A 81 0.51 -2.91 -5.22
N CYS A 82 0.09 -2.17 -4.19
CA CYS A 82 -0.01 -2.70 -2.82
C CYS A 82 -1.06 -3.81 -2.68
N THR A 83 -2.10 -3.80 -3.53
CA THR A 83 -3.13 -4.85 -3.53
C THR A 83 -2.52 -6.21 -3.85
N ARG A 84 -1.54 -6.29 -4.75
CA ARG A 84 -0.88 -7.54 -5.13
C ARG A 84 -0.31 -8.28 -3.91
N SER A 85 0.42 -7.57 -3.05
CA SER A 85 0.96 -8.18 -1.82
C SER A 85 -0.13 -8.65 -0.85
N SER A 86 -1.25 -7.94 -0.77
CA SER A 86 -2.39 -8.38 0.05
C SER A 86 -3.05 -9.64 -0.50
N LEU A 87 -3.16 -9.78 -1.83
CA LEU A 87 -3.70 -10.97 -2.47
C LEU A 87 -2.77 -12.18 -2.35
N GLU A 88 -1.46 -11.99 -2.50
CA GLU A 88 -0.47 -13.05 -2.25
C GLU A 88 -0.52 -13.55 -0.80
N GLN A 89 -0.77 -12.66 0.16
CA GLN A 89 -1.01 -13.05 1.55
C GLN A 89 -2.35 -13.76 1.74
N LEU A 90 -3.39 -13.29 1.06
CA LEU A 90 -4.71 -13.91 1.13
C LEU A 90 -4.69 -15.35 0.60
N ASP A 91 -3.95 -15.61 -0.47
CA ASP A 91 -3.75 -16.95 -1.02
C ASP A 91 -3.10 -17.91 -0.01
N ARG A 92 -2.10 -17.42 0.75
CA ARG A 92 -1.49 -18.19 1.85
C ARG A 92 -2.48 -18.47 2.98
N ILE A 93 -3.35 -17.51 3.30
CA ILE A 93 -4.40 -17.68 4.31
C ILE A 93 -5.42 -18.72 3.83
N ALA A 94 -5.86 -18.64 2.56
CA ALA A 94 -6.79 -19.60 1.97
C ALA A 94 -6.24 -21.03 1.98
N ALA A 95 -4.93 -21.20 1.70
CA ALA A 95 -4.26 -22.49 1.77
C ALA A 95 -4.21 -23.14 3.17
N ARG A 96 -4.53 -22.39 4.24
CA ARG A 96 -4.64 -22.93 5.61
C ARG A 96 -6.00 -23.58 5.90
N GLU A 97 -6.96 -23.48 4.99
CA GLU A 97 -8.31 -24.09 5.09
C GLU A 97 -9.03 -23.76 6.42
N LEU A 98 -8.88 -22.53 6.90
CA LEU A 98 -9.56 -22.06 8.10
C LEU A 98 -11.09 -21.97 7.84
N PRO A 99 -11.96 -22.22 8.85
CA PRO A 99 -13.39 -21.95 8.75
C PRO A 99 -13.66 -20.44 8.71
N LEU A 100 -13.49 -19.88 7.52
CA LEU A 100 -13.50 -18.44 7.25
C LEU A 100 -14.10 -18.20 5.85
N GLN A 101 -15.16 -17.39 5.77
CA GLN A 101 -15.59 -16.82 4.50
C GLN A 101 -14.69 -15.63 4.17
N VAL A 102 -14.29 -15.50 2.90
CA VAL A 102 -13.46 -14.39 2.43
C VAL A 102 -14.15 -13.67 1.29
N GLU A 103 -14.25 -12.35 1.39
CA GLU A 103 -14.75 -11.46 0.33
C GLU A 103 -13.69 -10.41 0.01
N VAL A 104 -13.31 -10.28 -1.27
CA VAL A 104 -12.48 -9.20 -1.78
C VAL A 104 -13.36 -8.19 -2.50
N VAL A 105 -13.31 -6.95 -2.05
CA VAL A 105 -14.16 -5.86 -2.52
C VAL A 105 -13.30 -4.82 -3.23
N PHE A 106 -13.41 -4.75 -4.55
CA PHE A 106 -12.65 -3.84 -5.40
C PHE A 106 -13.37 -2.52 -5.61
N PHE A 107 -12.72 -1.42 -5.22
CA PHE A 107 -13.24 -0.07 -5.42
C PHE A 107 -13.40 0.26 -6.92
N VAL A 108 -14.56 0.86 -7.25
CA VAL A 108 -14.82 1.47 -8.56
C VAL A 108 -15.25 2.92 -8.35
N PRO A 109 -14.56 3.92 -8.94
CA PRO A 109 -14.99 5.32 -8.94
C PRO A 109 -16.39 5.51 -9.50
N GLU A 110 -17.11 6.54 -9.04
CA GLU A 110 -18.51 6.79 -9.41
C GLU A 110 -18.70 7.10 -10.91
N ASP A 111 -17.69 7.67 -11.55
CA ASP A 111 -17.68 8.03 -12.97
C ASP A 111 -17.21 6.89 -13.90
N GLN A 112 -16.88 5.73 -13.34
CA GLN A 112 -16.33 4.60 -14.08
C GLN A 112 -17.30 3.41 -14.16
N ALA A 113 -17.22 2.68 -15.27
CA ALA A 113 -17.96 1.43 -15.42
C ALA A 113 -17.39 0.32 -14.52
N GLU A 114 -18.19 -0.69 -14.19
CA GLU A 114 -17.79 -1.82 -13.35
C GLU A 114 -16.53 -2.56 -13.86
N ALA A 115 -16.36 -2.64 -15.18
CA ALA A 115 -15.16 -3.18 -15.84
C ALA A 115 -13.85 -2.46 -15.41
N TRP A 116 -13.92 -1.28 -14.80
CA TRP A 116 -12.79 -0.63 -14.16
C TRP A 116 -12.12 -1.53 -13.12
N ALA A 117 -12.88 -2.33 -12.36
CA ALA A 117 -12.33 -3.24 -11.37
C ALA A 117 -11.67 -4.49 -11.98
N HIS A 118 -12.01 -4.85 -13.22
CA HIS A 118 -11.56 -6.09 -13.86
C HIS A 118 -10.13 -5.94 -14.42
N THR A 119 -9.15 -6.07 -13.53
CA THR A 119 -7.71 -6.04 -13.84
C THR A 119 -7.07 -7.42 -13.59
N ASP A 120 -5.76 -7.53 -13.81
CA ASP A 120 -4.97 -8.71 -13.40
C ASP A 120 -5.14 -9.05 -11.91
N LEU A 121 -5.33 -8.02 -11.06
CA LEU A 121 -5.55 -8.20 -9.62
C LEU A 121 -6.93 -8.79 -9.32
N TRP A 122 -7.95 -8.46 -10.10
CA TRP A 122 -9.26 -9.09 -9.99
C TRP A 122 -9.19 -10.57 -10.33
N GLU A 123 -8.57 -10.90 -11.46
CA GLU A 123 -8.37 -12.29 -11.91
C GLU A 123 -7.57 -13.07 -10.87
N THR A 124 -6.52 -12.46 -10.31
CA THR A 124 -5.71 -13.04 -9.22
C THR A 124 -6.58 -13.36 -8.00
N ALA A 125 -7.40 -12.42 -7.55
CA ALA A 125 -8.28 -12.64 -6.40
C ALA A 125 -9.32 -13.75 -6.66
N ALA A 126 -9.91 -13.76 -7.87
CA ALA A 126 -10.93 -14.73 -8.27
C ALA A 126 -10.38 -16.15 -8.45
N ALA A 127 -9.07 -16.28 -8.66
CA ALA A 127 -8.39 -17.58 -8.74
C ALA A 127 -8.11 -18.21 -7.36
N ILE A 128 -8.22 -17.44 -6.27
CA ILE A 128 -7.96 -17.95 -4.91
C ILE A 128 -9.16 -18.82 -4.47
N PRO A 129 -8.93 -20.09 -4.06
CA PRO A 129 -10.01 -20.97 -3.63
C PRO A 129 -10.80 -20.41 -2.44
N GLY A 130 -12.14 -20.45 -2.54
CA GLY A 130 -13.03 -20.03 -1.46
C GLY A 130 -13.19 -18.52 -1.29
N VAL A 131 -12.60 -17.71 -2.17
CA VAL A 131 -12.69 -16.24 -2.12
C VAL A 131 -13.82 -15.74 -3.04
N GLY A 132 -14.75 -14.98 -2.48
CA GLY A 132 -15.70 -14.17 -3.24
C GLY A 132 -15.04 -12.87 -3.71
N VAL A 133 -15.32 -12.43 -4.94
CA VAL A 133 -14.81 -11.16 -5.48
C VAL A 133 -15.97 -10.29 -5.95
N ARG A 134 -15.96 -9.01 -5.57
CA ARG A 134 -17.03 -8.06 -5.86
C ARG A 134 -16.48 -6.69 -6.23
N ALA A 135 -17.17 -5.99 -7.12
CA ALA A 135 -16.94 -4.57 -7.37
C ALA A 135 -17.75 -3.72 -6.36
N ASP A 136 -17.24 -2.54 -6.04
CA ASP A 136 -17.87 -1.55 -5.17
C ASP A 136 -18.02 -0.20 -5.89
N PRO A 137 -19.07 -0.04 -6.72
CA PRO A 137 -19.36 1.19 -7.43
C PRO A 137 -19.60 2.37 -6.48
N GLY A 138 -18.77 3.41 -6.62
CA GLY A 138 -18.77 4.60 -5.77
C GLY A 138 -18.19 4.37 -4.37
N GLY A 139 -17.61 3.20 -4.08
CA GLY A 139 -17.04 2.91 -2.77
C GLY A 139 -18.05 2.83 -1.63
N LYS A 140 -19.28 2.39 -1.90
CA LYS A 140 -20.39 2.34 -0.95
C LYS A 140 -20.14 1.32 0.15
N GLU A 141 -19.67 0.13 -0.20
CA GLU A 141 -19.28 -0.87 0.79
C GLU A 141 -18.06 -0.40 1.59
N ALA A 142 -17.04 0.16 0.92
CA ALA A 142 -15.89 0.74 1.61
C ALA A 142 -16.32 1.80 2.64
N GLN A 143 -17.28 2.67 2.30
CA GLN A 143 -17.83 3.66 3.22
C GLN A 143 -18.60 3.02 4.39
N ARG A 144 -19.47 2.04 4.12
CA ARG A 144 -20.25 1.32 5.14
C ARG A 144 -19.38 0.61 6.17
N PHE A 145 -18.27 0.04 5.70
CA PHE A 145 -17.30 -0.64 6.54
C PHE A 145 -16.19 0.28 7.06
N GLY A 146 -16.24 1.59 6.75
CA GLY A 146 -15.25 2.57 7.18
C GLY A 146 -13.84 2.32 6.64
N ALA A 147 -13.70 1.56 5.54
CA ALA A 147 -12.43 1.24 4.91
C ALA A 147 -11.91 2.44 4.11
N ARG A 148 -10.66 2.84 4.40
CA ARG A 148 -10.02 4.02 3.79
C ARG A 148 -8.77 3.70 2.99
N THR A 149 -8.19 2.52 3.21
CA THR A 149 -6.86 2.15 2.69
C THR A 149 -6.94 0.83 1.93
N SER A 150 -6.31 0.76 0.76
CA SER A 150 -6.22 -0.46 -0.04
C SER A 150 -5.42 -1.52 0.71
N GLY A 151 -5.95 -2.73 0.79
CA GLY A 151 -5.40 -3.81 1.62
C GLY A 151 -5.95 -3.83 3.06
N GLN A 152 -6.95 -2.99 3.37
CA GLN A 152 -7.67 -3.03 4.64
C GLN A 152 -8.51 -4.31 4.72
N ALA A 153 -8.20 -5.17 5.69
CA ALA A 153 -8.96 -6.35 6.08
C ALA A 153 -9.75 -6.08 7.36
N LEU A 154 -10.99 -6.55 7.39
CA LEU A 154 -11.87 -6.57 8.55
C LEU A 154 -12.36 -7.99 8.77
N VAL A 155 -12.35 -8.46 10.02
CA VAL A 155 -12.81 -9.81 10.37
C VAL A 155 -13.93 -9.71 11.36
N TYR A 156 -15.10 -10.22 10.97
CA TYR A 156 -16.30 -10.28 11.78
C TYR A 156 -16.57 -11.72 12.24
N ASP A 157 -17.03 -11.88 13.48
CA ASP A 157 -17.47 -13.16 14.01
C ASP A 157 -18.85 -13.59 13.44
N PRO A 158 -19.32 -14.82 13.70
CA PRO A 158 -20.62 -15.28 13.22
C PRO A 158 -21.81 -14.44 13.73
N SER A 159 -21.68 -13.78 14.88
CA SER A 159 -22.72 -12.88 15.41
C SER A 159 -22.70 -11.50 14.74
N GLY A 160 -21.62 -11.19 14.02
CA GLY A 160 -21.44 -9.95 13.28
C GLY A 160 -20.67 -8.91 14.08
N GLY A 161 -20.01 -9.30 15.16
CA GLY A 161 -19.11 -8.43 15.92
C GLY A 161 -17.75 -8.33 15.23
N LEU A 162 -17.23 -7.11 15.09
CA LEU A 162 -15.87 -6.87 14.60
C LEU A 162 -14.86 -7.43 15.59
N ARG A 163 -13.96 -8.30 15.12
CA ARG A 163 -12.92 -8.93 15.93
C ARG A 163 -11.53 -8.44 15.58
N LEU A 164 -11.22 -8.29 14.28
CA LEU A 164 -9.93 -7.83 13.80
C LEU A 164 -10.12 -6.74 12.75
N GLN A 165 -9.22 -5.76 12.74
CA GLN A 165 -9.09 -4.76 11.68
C GLN A 165 -7.62 -4.43 11.44
N GLY A 166 -7.23 -4.30 10.17
CA GLY A 166 -5.86 -3.92 9.82
C GLY A 166 -5.46 -4.35 8.42
N GLY A 167 -4.15 -4.44 8.14
CA GLY A 167 -3.63 -4.95 6.88
C GLY A 167 -3.18 -6.41 6.99
N LEU A 168 -3.19 -7.13 5.86
CA LEU A 168 -2.67 -8.50 5.76
C LEU A 168 -1.13 -8.57 5.60
N THR A 169 -0.48 -7.43 5.43
CA THR A 169 0.95 -7.35 5.12
C THR A 169 1.71 -6.61 6.23
N PRO A 170 2.97 -6.99 6.54
CA PRO A 170 3.77 -6.34 7.58
C PRO A 170 4.27 -4.94 7.16
N ALA A 171 4.35 -4.66 5.86
CA ALA A 171 4.77 -3.39 5.28
C ALA A 171 4.21 -3.20 3.87
N ARG A 172 4.32 -1.98 3.33
CA ARG A 172 3.85 -1.63 1.98
C ARG A 172 4.53 -2.51 0.92
N GLY A 173 3.74 -3.22 0.13
CA GLY A 173 4.26 -4.05 -0.97
C GLY A 173 5.08 -5.27 -0.54
N HIS A 174 4.98 -5.68 0.73
CA HIS A 174 5.76 -6.78 1.28
C HIS A 174 4.88 -7.94 1.70
N VAL A 175 5.32 -9.15 1.37
CA VAL A 175 4.65 -10.41 1.67
C VAL A 175 5.46 -11.11 2.76
N GLY A 176 4.88 -11.27 3.94
CA GLY A 176 5.44 -12.00 5.07
C GLY A 176 4.45 -12.05 6.23
N ASP A 177 4.88 -12.63 7.34
CA ASP A 177 4.05 -12.77 8.54
C ASP A 177 3.54 -11.41 9.01
N SER A 178 2.22 -11.28 9.17
CA SER A 178 1.59 -10.06 9.65
C SER A 178 0.90 -10.26 10.99
N VAL A 179 0.75 -9.17 11.75
CA VAL A 179 0.05 -9.16 13.04
C VAL A 179 -1.40 -9.64 12.87
N LEU A 180 -2.07 -9.22 11.80
CA LEU A 180 -3.46 -9.60 11.55
C LEU A 180 -3.59 -11.09 11.18
N GLU A 181 -2.67 -11.64 10.39
CA GLU A 181 -2.68 -13.07 10.06
C GLU A 181 -2.50 -13.93 11.32
N ALA A 182 -1.53 -13.59 12.17
CA ALA A 182 -1.31 -14.31 13.43
C ALA A 182 -2.57 -14.26 14.32
N GLN A 183 -3.19 -13.08 14.44
CA GLN A 183 -4.42 -12.90 15.21
C GLN A 183 -5.63 -13.60 14.58
N LEU A 184 -5.70 -13.73 13.26
CA LEU A 184 -6.76 -14.47 12.57
C LEU A 184 -6.70 -15.95 12.93
N VAL A 185 -5.51 -16.55 12.94
CA VAL A 185 -5.32 -17.94 13.36
C VAL A 185 -5.71 -18.12 14.83
N ASP A 186 -5.33 -17.19 15.69
CA ASP A 186 -5.69 -17.22 17.11
C ASP A 186 -7.21 -17.07 17.32
N LEU A 187 -7.86 -16.13 16.62
CA LEU A 187 -9.30 -15.92 16.68
C LEU A 187 -10.06 -17.19 16.29
N VAL A 188 -9.68 -17.83 15.19
CA VAL A 188 -10.32 -19.06 14.70
C VAL A 188 -10.13 -20.22 15.67
N ARG A 189 -9.03 -20.25 16.42
CA ARG A 189 -8.78 -21.23 17.49
C ARG A 189 -9.50 -20.91 18.81
N GLY A 190 -10.19 -19.77 18.90
CA GLY A 190 -10.87 -19.31 20.11
C GLY A 190 -9.94 -18.64 21.12
N ASN A 191 -8.72 -18.26 20.72
CA ASN A 191 -7.79 -17.54 21.58
C ASN A 191 -8.14 -16.04 21.64
N PRO A 192 -7.78 -15.34 22.73
CA PRO A 192 -7.93 -13.89 22.83
C PRO A 192 -7.07 -13.15 21.78
N VAL A 193 -7.59 -12.04 21.25
CA VAL A 193 -6.93 -11.19 20.26
C VAL A 193 -7.01 -9.72 20.64
N VAL A 194 -6.04 -8.91 20.21
CA VAL A 194 -6.03 -7.45 20.43
C VAL A 194 -6.94 -6.74 19.40
N GLY A 195 -7.02 -7.28 18.18
CA GLY A 195 -8.02 -6.87 17.19
C GLY A 195 -7.63 -5.70 16.28
N VAL A 196 -6.41 -5.17 16.38
CA VAL A 196 -5.96 -4.04 15.56
C VAL A 196 -4.54 -4.26 15.03
N ALA A 197 -4.34 -4.01 13.74
CA ALA A 197 -3.05 -4.03 13.05
C ALA A 197 -2.91 -2.84 12.08
N PRO A 198 -1.69 -2.36 11.78
CA PRO A 198 -1.48 -1.31 10.79
C PRO A 198 -1.85 -1.77 9.37
N VAL A 199 -2.21 -0.83 8.51
CA VAL A 199 -2.53 -1.08 7.10
C VAL A 199 -1.56 -0.27 6.23
N PHE A 200 -0.99 -0.89 5.21
CA PHE A 200 -0.01 -0.25 4.33
C PHE A 200 -0.50 -0.26 2.89
N GLY A 201 -1.14 0.84 2.47
CA GLY A 201 -1.72 0.94 1.13
C GLY A 201 -1.92 2.38 0.68
N CYS A 202 -2.43 2.52 -0.54
CA CYS A 202 -2.94 3.80 -1.03
C CYS A 202 -4.36 4.04 -0.51
N ARG A 203 -4.80 5.29 -0.52
CA ARG A 203 -6.19 5.63 -0.16
C ARG A 203 -7.16 4.99 -1.16
N LEU A 204 -8.31 4.50 -0.68
CA LEU A 204 -9.37 3.90 -1.50
C LEU A 204 -10.29 4.95 -2.10
N LEU A 205 -10.77 5.87 -1.26
CA LEU A 205 -11.65 6.97 -1.66
C LEU A 205 -10.80 8.20 -1.90
N ASP A 206 -10.70 8.67 -3.14
CA ASP A 206 -10.18 10.00 -3.38
C ASP A 206 -11.14 11.00 -2.73
N SER A 207 -10.61 11.87 -1.85
CA SER A 207 -11.38 13.04 -1.42
C SER A 207 -11.64 13.90 -2.67
N PRO A 208 -12.83 14.53 -2.81
CA PRO A 208 -13.15 15.38 -3.95
C PRO A 208 -12.18 16.57 -4.17
N ASP A 209 -11.23 16.79 -3.25
CA ASP A 209 -10.25 17.89 -3.28
C ASP A 209 -8.82 17.48 -3.65
N SER A 210 -8.57 16.25 -4.12
CA SER A 210 -7.25 15.89 -4.66
C SER A 210 -7.21 16.15 -6.17
N PRO A 211 -6.33 17.03 -6.68
CA PRO A 211 -6.21 17.23 -8.11
C PRO A 211 -5.77 15.92 -8.75
N ALA A 212 -6.50 15.49 -9.78
CA ALA A 212 -6.10 14.40 -10.65
C ALA A 212 -4.65 14.62 -11.04
N VAL A 213 -3.80 13.62 -10.80
CA VAL A 213 -2.42 13.63 -11.29
C VAL A 213 -2.52 13.65 -12.81
N SER A 214 -2.40 14.85 -13.38
CA SER A 214 -2.30 15.05 -14.81
C SER A 214 -1.03 14.35 -15.28
N ASP A 215 -1.21 13.44 -16.23
CA ASP A 215 -0.18 12.72 -16.95
C ASP A 215 0.95 13.69 -17.35
N VAL A 216 2.16 13.46 -16.81
CA VAL A 216 3.37 14.22 -17.16
C VAL A 216 3.83 13.75 -18.55
N ARG A 217 3.07 14.10 -19.58
CA ARG A 217 3.42 13.86 -20.99
C ARG A 217 3.45 15.11 -21.85
N ASP A 218 3.08 16.28 -21.32
CA ASP A 218 3.09 17.54 -22.08
C ASP A 218 3.99 18.60 -21.43
N LEU A 219 5.30 18.34 -21.35
CA LEU A 219 6.28 19.41 -21.27
C LEU A 219 6.93 19.59 -22.65
N PRO A 220 6.77 20.74 -23.32
CA PRO A 220 7.46 21.00 -24.57
C PRO A 220 8.96 21.13 -24.30
N ILE A 221 9.75 20.26 -24.95
CA ILE A 221 11.20 20.41 -25.01
C ILE A 221 11.50 21.59 -25.94
N GLU A 222 11.82 22.76 -25.37
CA GLU A 222 12.49 23.81 -26.13
C GLU A 222 13.95 23.42 -26.37
N PRO A 223 14.45 23.50 -27.61
CA PRO A 223 15.84 23.20 -27.92
C PRO A 223 16.74 24.39 -27.56
N GLN A 224 17.84 24.12 -26.85
CA GLN A 224 19.08 24.90 -26.94
C GLN A 224 20.18 24.04 -27.54
#